data_AF-A0A2R5L1C9-F1
#
_entry.id   AF-A0A2R5L1C9-F1
#
_cell.length_a   1.000
_cell.length_b   1.000
_cell.length_c   1.000
_cell.angle_alpha   90.00
_cell.angle_beta   90.00
_cell.angle_gamma   90.00
#
_symmetry.space_group_name_H-M   'P 1'
#
loop_
_entity.id
_entity.type
_entity.pdbx_description
1 polymer ?
#
loop_
_entity_poly.entity_id
_entity_poly.type
_entity_poly.pdbx_seq_one_letter_code
_entity_poly.pdbx_strand_id
1 'polypeptide(L)'
;RKNMLVYYFSQNLHNHNFYAFRFFACELLNFINVVGQIYFTDRFLGYEFTTYGTRVIQFSEQELGSRHDPMDEVFPKVAKCTFHKYGASGSIERHDGLCVLPLNIFNEKIYIF
;
A
#
# COMPACT_ATOMS: atom_id res chain seq x y z
N ARG A 1 8.23 19.34 46.66
CA ARG A 1 8.81 18.68 45.46
C ARG A 1 7.97 18.89 44.20
N LYS A 2 6.67 18.58 44.19
CA LYS A 2 5.78 18.82 43.02
C LYS A 2 5.76 20.28 42.53
N ASN A 3 5.77 21.24 43.45
CA ASN A 3 5.70 22.68 43.12
C ASN A 3 6.93 23.19 42.37
N MET A 4 8.10 22.57 42.59
CA MET A 4 9.34 22.93 41.87
C MET A 4 9.29 22.44 40.42
N LEU A 5 8.72 21.24 40.20
CA LEU A 5 8.51 20.68 38.86
C LEU A 5 7.53 21.52 38.05
N VAL A 6 6.42 21.94 38.68
CA VAL A 6 5.40 22.79 38.06
C VAL A 6 5.96 24.18 37.73
N TYR A 7 6.77 24.76 38.61
CA TYR A 7 7.44 26.04 38.36
C TYR A 7 8.47 25.96 37.22
N TYR A 8 9.23 24.85 37.15
CA TYR A 8 10.20 24.61 36.08
C TYR A 8 9.51 24.36 34.71
N PHE A 9 8.40 23.63 34.70
CA PHE A 9 7.57 23.45 33.50
C PHE A 9 6.95 24.77 33.06
N SER A 10 6.36 25.54 33.99
CA SER A 10 5.71 26.83 33.69
C SER A 10 6.67 27.90 33.20
N GLN A 11 7.92 27.92 33.68
CA GLN A 11 8.97 28.85 33.23
C GLN A 11 9.53 28.48 31.85
N ASN A 12 9.66 27.19 31.54
CA ASN A 12 10.16 26.72 30.24
C ASN A 12 9.07 26.61 29.15
N LEU A 13 7.80 26.63 29.56
CA LEU A 13 6.66 26.47 28.65
C LEU A 13 6.60 27.60 27.61
N HIS A 14 7.00 28.82 27.98
CA HIS A 14 6.77 29.98 27.11
C HIS A 14 7.90 30.29 26.11
N ASN A 15 9.12 29.78 26.33
CA ASN A 15 10.29 30.10 25.51
C ASN A 15 10.52 29.11 24.34
N HIS A 16 9.90 27.92 24.40
CA HIS A 16 10.00 26.88 23.38
C HIS A 16 8.70 26.64 22.62
N ASN A 17 7.68 27.48 22.82
CA ASN A 17 6.37 27.35 22.15
C ASN A 17 6.47 27.33 20.62
N PHE A 18 7.38 28.12 20.04
CA PHE A 18 7.63 28.10 18.60
C PHE A 18 8.24 26.77 18.13
N TYR A 19 9.14 26.19 18.93
CA TYR A 19 9.73 24.88 18.65
C TYR A 19 8.70 23.75 18.82
N ALA A 20 7.90 23.80 19.87
CA ALA A 20 6.82 22.84 20.13
C ALA A 20 5.73 22.90 19.04
N PHE A 21 5.35 24.10 18.60
CA PHE A 21 4.41 24.28 17.50
C PHE A 21 4.96 23.74 16.17
N ARG A 22 6.24 24.02 15.86
CA ARG A 22 6.89 23.45 14.66
C ARG A 22 6.99 21.93 14.73
N PHE A 23 7.29 21.38 15.90
CA PHE A 23 7.33 19.94 16.12
C PHE A 23 5.95 19.31 15.86
N PHE A 24 4.90 19.88 16.44
CA PHE A 24 3.53 19.39 16.24
C PHE A 24 3.05 19.55 14.78
N ALA A 25 3.44 20.64 14.12
CA ALA A 25 3.15 20.85 12.71
C ALA A 25 3.87 19.83 11.82
N CYS A 26 5.15 19.52 12.10
CA CYS A 26 5.89 18.47 11.39
C CYS A 26 5.26 17.09 11.60
N GLU A 27 4.82 16.79 12.83
CA GLU A 27 4.14 15.53 13.13
C GLU A 27 2.82 15.41 12.36
N LEU A 28 2.03 16.50 12.32
CA LEU A 28 0.79 16.55 11.55
C LEU A 28 1.03 16.42 10.05
N LEU A 29 2.07 17.08 9.52
CA LEU A 29 2.48 16.96 8.11
C LEU A 29 2.91 15.53 7.76
N ASN A 30 3.66 14.86 8.63
CA ASN A 30 4.02 13.45 8.46
C ASN A 30 2.78 12.56 8.47
N PHE A 31 1.85 12.79 9.39
CA PHE A 31 0.59 12.04 9.44
C PHE A 31 -0.23 12.22 8.15
N ILE A 32 -0.37 13.46 7.67
CA ILE A 32 -1.05 13.77 6.41
C ILE A 32 -0.35 13.08 5.22
N ASN A 33 0.98 13.07 5.20
CA ASN A 33 1.75 12.40 4.14
C ASN A 33 1.47 10.89 4.10
N VAL A 34 1.49 10.22 5.26
CA VAL A 34 1.19 8.79 5.37
C VAL A 34 -0.25 8.50 4.93
N VAL A 35 -1.23 9.26 5.43
CA VAL A 35 -2.65 9.11 5.02
C VAL A 35 -2.82 9.36 3.53
N GLY A 36 -2.13 10.37 2.98
CA GLY A 36 -2.11 10.68 1.56
C GLY A 36 -1.57 9.52 0.73
N GLN A 37 -0.43 8.94 1.11
CA GLN A 37 0.16 7.79 0.42
C GLN A 37 -0.76 6.57 0.45
N ILE A 38 -1.41 6.29 1.58
CA ILE A 38 -2.41 5.21 1.69
C ILE A 38 -3.58 5.46 0.74
N TYR A 39 -4.13 6.68 0.72
CA TYR A 39 -5.24 7.05 -0.16
C TYR A 39 -4.88 6.98 -1.65
N PHE A 40 -3.72 7.50 -2.05
CA PHE A 40 -3.26 7.42 -3.44
C PHE A 40 -3.04 5.97 -3.88
N THR A 41 -2.49 5.14 -3.01
CA THR A 41 -2.30 3.70 -3.28
C THR A 41 -3.66 3.01 -3.44
N ASP A 42 -4.60 3.23 -2.52
CA ASP A 42 -5.96 2.69 -2.63
C ASP A 42 -6.66 3.12 -3.92
N ARG A 43 -6.51 4.40 -4.30
CA ARG A 43 -7.09 4.92 -5.54
C ARG A 43 -6.42 4.35 -6.80
N PHE A 44 -5.12 4.07 -6.75
CA PHE A 44 -4.36 3.47 -7.85
C PHE A 44 -4.78 2.01 -8.06
N LEU A 45 -5.01 1.26 -6.98
CA LEU A 45 -5.47 -0.13 -7.01
C LEU A 45 -6.99 -0.27 -7.25
N GLY A 46 -7.73 0.84 -7.36
CA GLY A 46 -9.16 0.81 -7.65
C GLY A 46 -10.07 0.49 -6.44
N TYR A 47 -9.70 0.94 -5.24
CA TYR A 47 -10.44 0.75 -3.97
C TYR A 47 -10.46 -0.68 -3.41
N GLU A 48 -9.70 -1.60 -4.01
CA GLU A 48 -9.50 -2.96 -3.51
C GLU A 48 -8.60 -2.98 -2.24
N PHE A 49 -7.72 -1.99 -2.07
CA PHE A 49 -6.67 -2.00 -1.05
C PHE A 49 -7.18 -1.74 0.37
N THR A 50 -8.13 -0.84 0.58
CA THR A 50 -8.72 -0.52 1.90
C THR A 50 -9.48 -1.70 2.49
N THR A 51 -10.20 -2.44 1.64
CA THR A 51 -10.87 -3.68 2.03
C THR A 51 -9.89 -4.84 2.21
N TYR A 52 -8.69 -4.75 1.62
CA TYR A 52 -7.62 -5.72 1.75
C TYR A 52 -6.74 -5.48 2.99
N GLY A 53 -6.31 -4.25 3.29
CA GLY A 53 -5.43 -3.94 4.43
C GLY A 53 -6.01 -4.35 5.79
N THR A 54 -7.33 -4.29 5.95
CA THR A 54 -8.04 -4.81 7.13
C THR A 54 -8.11 -6.34 7.17
N ARG A 55 -8.16 -6.99 6.00
CA ARG A 55 -8.20 -8.44 5.84
C ARG A 55 -6.82 -9.09 5.92
N VAL A 56 -5.75 -8.46 5.41
CA VAL A 56 -4.37 -8.96 5.51
C VAL A 56 -3.93 -9.15 6.95
N ILE A 57 -4.29 -8.22 7.84
CA ILE A 57 -4.00 -8.35 9.28
C ILE A 57 -4.71 -9.58 9.86
N GLN A 58 -5.90 -9.93 9.39
CA GLN A 58 -6.64 -11.11 9.82
C GLN A 58 -6.14 -12.42 9.17
N PHE A 59 -5.63 -12.35 7.94
CA PHE A 59 -5.13 -13.50 7.18
C PHE A 59 -3.65 -13.81 7.45
N SER A 60 -2.87 -12.84 7.94
CA SER A 60 -1.45 -13.04 8.30
C SER A 60 -1.25 -14.06 9.43
N GLU A 61 -2.29 -14.38 10.20
CA GLU A 61 -2.25 -15.41 11.26
C GLU A 61 -2.74 -16.80 10.80
N GLN A 62 -3.22 -16.97 9.56
CA GLN A 62 -3.70 -18.27 9.08
C GLN A 62 -2.74 -18.93 8.08
N GLU A 63 -2.44 -20.21 8.36
CA GLU A 63 -1.46 -21.04 7.66
C GLU A 63 -1.54 -20.99 6.12
N LEU A 64 -0.36 -20.78 5.51
CA LEU A 64 -0.13 -20.93 4.06
C LEU A 64 -0.49 -22.35 3.61
N GLY A 65 -1.52 -22.51 2.77
CA GLY A 65 -1.70 -23.76 2.04
C GLY A 65 -3.09 -24.10 1.52
N SER A 66 -4.16 -23.38 1.91
CA SER A 66 -5.54 -23.80 1.57
C SER A 66 -6.46 -22.69 1.03
N ARG A 67 -5.93 -21.60 0.46
CA ARG A 67 -6.79 -20.47 0.07
C ARG A 67 -6.61 -20.04 -1.36
N HIS A 68 -7.75 -19.89 -2.03
CA HIS A 68 -7.92 -19.00 -3.17
C HIS A 68 -7.64 -17.59 -2.63
N ASP A 69 -6.37 -17.18 -2.71
CA ASP A 69 -5.96 -15.88 -2.20
C ASP A 69 -6.65 -14.81 -3.05
N PRO A 70 -7.40 -13.85 -2.45
CA PRO A 70 -8.00 -12.73 -3.18
C PRO A 70 -6.94 -11.87 -3.91
N MET A 71 -5.67 -12.10 -3.60
CA MET A 71 -4.53 -11.50 -4.25
C MET A 71 -4.35 -11.92 -5.73
N ASP A 72 -4.81 -13.11 -6.13
CA ASP A 72 -4.78 -13.54 -7.54
C ASP A 72 -5.83 -12.79 -8.40
N GLU A 73 -6.87 -12.24 -7.78
CA GLU A 73 -7.90 -11.44 -8.46
C GLU A 73 -7.43 -9.99 -8.67
N VAL A 74 -6.74 -9.41 -7.69
CA VAL A 74 -6.20 -8.02 -7.75
C VAL A 74 -4.88 -7.96 -8.51
N PHE A 75 -4.01 -8.94 -8.32
CA PHE A 75 -2.66 -8.98 -8.89
C PHE A 75 -2.37 -10.34 -9.55
N PRO A 76 -2.99 -10.63 -10.71
CA PRO A 76 -2.75 -11.88 -11.41
C PRO A 76 -1.27 -12.01 -11.77
N LYS A 77 -0.65 -13.12 -11.35
CA LYS A 77 0.75 -13.44 -11.68
C LYS A 77 0.91 -13.94 -13.12
N VAL A 78 -0.18 -14.41 -13.73
CA VAL A 78 -0.24 -14.92 -15.10
C VAL A 78 -1.49 -14.40 -15.81
N ALA A 79 -1.36 -13.93 -17.05
CA ALA A 79 -2.46 -13.47 -17.90
C ALA A 79 -2.47 -14.16 -19.26
N LYS A 80 -3.64 -14.27 -19.88
CA LYS A 80 -3.79 -14.73 -21.27
C LYS A 80 -3.45 -13.58 -22.22
N CYS A 81 -2.41 -13.76 -23.04
CA CYS A 81 -2.04 -12.84 -24.10
C CYS A 81 -2.48 -13.41 -25.46
N THR A 82 -3.22 -12.62 -26.24
CA THR A 82 -3.61 -13.00 -27.61
C THR A 82 -2.69 -12.32 -28.62
N PHE A 83 -1.84 -13.09 -29.28
CA PHE A 83 -0.97 -12.60 -30.35
C PHE A 83 -1.67 -12.73 -31.70
N HIS A 84 -1.63 -11.66 -32.48
CA HIS A 84 -2.18 -11.63 -33.83
C HIS A 84 -1.04 -11.70 -34.85
N LYS A 85 -0.99 -12.76 -35.65
CA LYS A 85 0.01 -12.94 -36.71
C LYS A 85 -0.70 -13.08 -38.06
N TYR A 86 -0.09 -12.55 -39.12
CA TYR A 86 -0.60 -12.71 -40.48
C TYR A 86 0.00 -13.98 -41.11
N GLY A 87 -0.87 -14.87 -41.57
CA GLY A 87 -0.51 -16.07 -42.31
C GLY A 87 -0.10 -15.78 -43.75
N ALA A 88 0.42 -16.78 -44.45
CA ALA A 88 0.87 -16.65 -45.85
C ALA A 88 -0.25 -16.26 -46.83
N SER A 89 -1.52 -16.47 -46.47
CA SER A 89 -2.71 -16.07 -47.23
C SER A 89 -3.26 -14.67 -46.86
N GLY A 90 -2.63 -13.97 -45.91
CA GLY A 90 -3.13 -12.70 -45.37
C GLY A 90 -4.22 -12.82 -44.30
N SER A 91 -4.59 -14.04 -43.88
CA SER A 91 -5.51 -14.25 -42.75
C SER A 91 -4.84 -13.89 -41.40
N ILE A 92 -5.64 -13.39 -40.46
CA ILE A 92 -5.20 -13.15 -39.08
C ILE A 92 -5.32 -14.46 -38.30
N GLU A 93 -4.18 -15.05 -37.96
CA GLU A 93 -4.07 -16.20 -37.07
C GLU A 93 -3.89 -15.69 -35.62
N ARG A 94 -4.75 -16.16 -34.70
CA ARG A 94 -4.69 -15.81 -33.28
C ARG A 94 -3.95 -16.90 -32.52
N HIS A 95 -2.89 -16.53 -31.83
CA HIS A 95 -2.13 -17.43 -30.95
C HIS A 95 -2.32 -16.98 -29.50
N ASP A 96 -2.86 -17.86 -28.68
CA ASP A 96 -3.02 -17.62 -27.26
C ASP A 96 -1.78 -18.12 -26.51
N GLY A 97 -1.17 -17.25 -25.72
CA GLY A 97 -0.03 -17.56 -24.86
C GLY A 97 -0.31 -17.17 -23.41
N LEU A 98 0.40 -17.81 -22.47
CA LEU A 98 0.42 -17.41 -21.07
C LEU A 98 1.58 -16.43 -20.86
N CYS A 99 1.27 -15.25 -20.31
CA CYS A 99 2.24 -14.21 -19.97
C CYS A 99 2.38 -14.12 -18.45
N VAL A 100 3.61 -14.11 -17.96
CA VAL A 100 3.90 -13.88 -16.53
C VAL A 100 4.01 -12.37 -16.29
N LEU A 101 3.41 -11.88 -15.21
CA LEU A 101 3.47 -10.49 -14.78
C LEU A 101 4.41 -10.37 -13.56
N PRO A 102 5.73 -10.18 -13.77
CA PRO A 102 6.70 -10.14 -12.67
C PRO A 102 6.44 -8.97 -11.71
N LEU A 103 5.92 -7.84 -12.20
CA LEU A 103 5.56 -6.67 -11.38
C LEU A 103 4.51 -7.03 -10.32
N ASN A 104 3.53 -7.88 -10.64
CA ASN A 104 2.49 -8.29 -9.72
C ASN A 104 3.02 -9.22 -8.62
N ILE A 105 4.04 -10.04 -8.92
CA ILE A 105 4.73 -10.88 -7.93
C ILE A 105 5.47 -10.01 -6.90
N PHE A 106 6.11 -8.93 -7.33
CA PHE A 106 6.77 -7.99 -6.40
C PHE A 106 5.76 -7.23 -5.56
N ASN A 107 4.69 -6.72 -6.17
CA ASN A 107 3.63 -5.99 -5.48
C ASN A 107 2.95 -6.86 -4.41
N GLU A 108 2.70 -8.14 -4.70
CA GLU A 108 2.17 -9.09 -3.71
C GLU A 108 3.00 -9.11 -2.43
N LYS A 109 4.34 -9.11 -2.54
CA LYS A 109 5.20 -9.16 -1.36
C LYS A 109 5.28 -7.81 -0.64
N ILE A 110 5.40 -6.70 -1.37
CA ILE A 110 5.52 -5.36 -0.78
C ILE A 110 4.25 -4.95 -0.05
N TYR A 111 3.08 -5.41 -0.49
CA TYR A 111 1.80 -5.06 0.15
C TYR A 111 1.38 -6.01 1.29
N ILE A 112 2.07 -7.14 1.45
CA ILE A 112 1.88 -8.06 2.57
C ILE A 112 2.79 -7.70 3.77
N PHE A 113 4.02 -7.23 3.50
CA PHE A 113 5.00 -6.83 4.52
C PHE A 113 4.90 -5.33 4.86
#